data_AF-A0A830DI57-F1
#
_entry.id   AF-A0A830DI57-F1
#
_cell.length_a   1.000
_cell.length_b   1.000
_cell.length_c   1.000
_cell.angle_alpha   90.00
_cell.angle_beta   90.00
_cell.angle_gamma   90.00
#
_symmetry.space_group_name_H-M   'P 1'
#
loop_
_entity.id
_entity.type
_entity.pdbx_description
1 polymer ?
#
loop_
_entity_poly.entity_id
_entity_poly.type
_entity_poly.pdbx_seq_one_letter_code
_entity_poly.pdbx_strand_id
1 'polypeptide(L)' 'MNSLGTSIVNGIYRIVISQILQSPGIYYRSELDHNGISVYIGTIISDWGEVRIRD' A
#
# COMPACT_ATOMS: atom_id res chain seq x y z
N MET A 1 15.95 18.42 -7.13
CA MET A 1 15.73 18.83 -5.74
C MET A 1 16.92 19.67 -5.30
N ASN A 2 16.72 20.81 -4.65
CA ASN A 2 17.83 21.63 -4.14
C ASN A 2 18.33 21.11 -2.79
N SER A 3 19.39 21.72 -2.25
CA SER A 3 19.97 21.39 -0.94
C SER A 3 18.99 21.50 0.24
N LEU A 4 17.88 22.21 0.05
CA LEU A 4 16.80 22.37 1.03
C LEU A 4 15.66 21.36 0.87
N GLY A 5 15.77 20.40 -0.07
CA GLY A 5 14.73 19.39 -0.27
C GLY A 5 13.52 19.87 -1.07
N THR A 6 13.62 21.01 -1.76
CA THR A 6 12.52 21.56 -2.60
C THR A 6 12.77 21.29 -4.09
N SER A 7 11.69 21.16 -4.85
CA SER A 7 11.69 21.05 -6.31
C SER A 7 10.87 22.18 -6.91
N ILE A 8 11.29 22.73 -8.05
CA ILE A 8 10.56 23.78 -8.74
C ILE A 8 9.65 23.12 -9.78
N VAL A 9 8.34 23.35 -9.69
CA VAL A 9 7.34 22.89 -10.65
C VAL A 9 6.55 24.10 -11.12
N ASN A 10 6.59 24.40 -12.42
CA ASN A 10 5.96 25.60 -13.01
C ASN A 10 6.33 26.91 -12.30
N GLY A 11 7.60 27.07 -11.91
CA GLY A 11 8.09 28.27 -11.21
C GLY A 11 7.74 28.35 -9.72
N ILE A 12 7.07 27.34 -9.15
CA ILE A 12 6.67 27.30 -7.74
C ILE A 12 7.47 26.23 -7.00
N TYR A 13 7.96 26.56 -5.80
CA TYR A 13 8.62 25.60 -4.92
C TYR A 13 7.63 24.59 -4.35
N ARG A 14 7.97 23.30 -4.46
CA ARG A 14 7.22 22.15 -3.95
C ARG A 14 8.14 21.31 -3.07
N ILE A 15 7.58 20.69 -2.03
CA ILE A 15 8.27 19.72 -1.18
C ILE A 15 7.60 18.37 -1.41
N VAL A 16 8.41 17.32 -1.57
CA VAL A 16 7.90 15.94 -1.64
C VAL A 16 7.78 15.41 -0.22
N ILE A 17 6.60 14.89 0.12
CA ILE A 17 6.35 14.24 1.42
C ILE A 17 6.35 12.73 1.25
N SER A 18 6.95 12.01 2.20
CA SER A 18 6.95 10.55 2.22
C SER A 18 5.55 10.02 2.52
N GLN A 19 5.12 9.02 1.76
CA GLN A 19 3.88 8.29 2.02
C GLN A 19 4.16 7.10 2.93
N ILE A 20 3.17 6.73 3.75
CA ILE A 20 3.18 5.50 4.54
C ILE A 20 2.09 4.59 3.97
N LEU A 21 2.50 3.48 3.37
CA LEU A 21 1.62 2.48 2.76
C LEU A 21 2.07 1.08 3.19
N GLN A 22 1.13 0.13 3.20
CA GLN A 22 1.44 -1.28 3.44
C GLN A 22 2.35 -1.83 2.33
N SER A 23 3.37 -2.60 2.70
CA SER A 23 4.29 -3.19 1.73
C SER A 23 3.59 -4.23 0.84
N PRO A 24 4.08 -4.45 -0.38
CA PRO A 24 3.71 -5.62 -1.17
C PRO A 24 3.98 -6.92 -0.40
N GLY A 25 3.09 -7.90 -0.52
CA GLY A 25 3.21 -9.17 0.21
C GLY A 25 1.89 -9.91 0.37
N ILE A 26 1.97 -11.03 1.08
CA ILE A 26 0.81 -11.87 1.45
C ILE A 26 0.55 -11.68 2.94
N TYR A 27 -0.67 -11.28 3.26
CA TYR A 27 -1.12 -11.03 4.62
C TYR A 27 -2.27 -11.95 4.97
N TYR A 28 -2.26 -12.47 6.20
CA TYR A 28 -3.32 -13.30 6.73
C TYR A 28 -3.95 -12.59 7.93
N ARG A 29 -5.29 -12.60 7.99
CA ARG A 29 -6.05 -12.07 9.11
C ARG A 29 -7.17 -13.02 9.47
N SER A 30 -7.50 -13.11 10.76
CA SER A 30 -8.72 -13.76 11.22
C SER A 30 -9.68 -12.75 11.82
N GLU A 31 -10.96 -12.91 11.54
CA GLU A 31 -12.05 -12.09 12.08
C GLU A 31 -13.13 -13.02 12.64
N LEU A 32 -13.82 -12.61 13.70
CA LEU A 32 -14.98 -13.35 14.20
C LEU A 32 -16.22 -12.85 13.46
N ASP A 33 -17.00 -13.77 12.89
CA ASP A 33 -18.29 -13.42 12.31
C ASP A 33 -19.33 -13.13 13.40
N HIS A 34 -20.54 -12.75 12.97
CA HIS A 34 -21.68 -12.45 13.84
C HIS A 34 -22.13 -13.64 14.70
N ASN A 35 -21.76 -14.86 14.31
CA ASN A 35 -22.09 -16.12 14.98
C ASN A 35 -20.95 -16.61 15.89
N GLY A 36 -19.84 -15.86 15.99
CA GLY A 36 -18.66 -16.22 16.77
C GLY A 36 -17.76 -17.26 16.09
N ILE A 37 -17.92 -17.50 14.79
CA ILE A 37 -17.07 -18.40 13.99
C ILE A 37 -15.88 -17.61 13.45
N SER A 38 -14.67 -18.16 13.58
CA SER A 38 -13.45 -17.58 13.02
C SER A 38 -13.42 -17.71 11.50
N VAL A 39 -13.36 -16.58 10.81
CA VAL A 39 -13.15 -16.46 9.36
C VAL A 39 -11.70 -16.06 9.11
N TYR A 40 -11.05 -16.69 8.13
CA TYR A 40 -9.66 -16.39 7.74
C TYR A 40 -9.61 -15.74 6.37
N ILE A 41 -8.90 -14.62 6.25
CA ILE A 41 -8.78 -13.80 5.05
C ILE A 41 -7.30 -13.76 4.65
N GLY A 42 -7.03 -14.12 3.39
CA GLY A 42 -5.73 -13.93 2.75
C GLY A 42 -5.77 -12.76 1.78
N THR A 43 -4.91 -11.77 1.97
CA THR A 43 -4.79 -10.59 1.11
C THR A 43 -3.45 -10.58 0.43
N ILE A 44 -3.44 -10.41 -0.90
CA ILE A 44 -2.22 -10.26 -1.69
C ILE A 44 -2.14 -8.81 -2.18
N ILE A 45 -1.07 -8.12 -1.81
CA ILE A 45 -0.75 -6.77 -2.31
C ILE A 45 0.40 -6.90 -3.30
N SER A 46 0.12 -6.64 -4.58
CA SER A 46 1.14 -6.57 -5.63
C SER A 46 1.61 -5.14 -5.85
N ASP A 47 2.88 -5.03 -6.22
CA ASP A 47 3.59 -3.82 -6.59
C ASP A 47 3.23 -3.27 -7.98
N TRP A 48 2.65 -4.08 -8.89
CA TRP A 48 2.36 -3.66 -10.28
C TRP A 48 0.93 -3.88 -10.77
N GLY A 49 0.01 -4.38 -9.94
CA GLY A 49 -1.41 -4.53 -10.30
C GLY A 49 -1.97 -5.94 -10.13
N GLU A 50 -2.92 -6.33 -10.98
CA GLU A 50 -3.74 -7.54 -10.79
C GLU A 50 -2.89 -8.83 -10.81
N VAL A 51 -2.91 -9.55 -9.68
CA VAL A 51 -2.29 -10.86 -9.55
C VAL A 51 -3.19 -11.90 -10.19
N ARG A 52 -2.85 -12.29 -11.42
CA ARG A 52 -3.50 -13.41 -12.09
C ARG A 52 -2.82 -14.71 -11.66
N ILE A 53 -3.41 -15.40 -10.69
CA ILE A 53 -3.00 -16.79 -10.38
C ILE A 53 -3.45 -17.65 -11.57
N ARG A 54 -2.48 -18.26 -12.27
CA ARG A 54 -2.75 -19.26 -13.30
C ARG A 54 -2.43 -20.63 -12.71
N ASP A 55 -3.35 -21.56 -12.91
CA ASP A 55 -3.21 -22.98 -12.59
C ASP A 55 -2.13 -23.66 -13.45
#